data_AF-A0A167ARC4-F1
#
_entry.id   AF-A0A167ARC4-F1
#
_cell.length_a   1.000
_cell.length_b   1.000
_cell.length_c   1.000
_cell.angle_alpha   90.00
_cell.angle_beta   90.00
_cell.angle_gamma   90.00
#
_symmetry.space_group_name_H-M   'P 1'
#
loop_
_entity.id
_entity.type
_entity.pdbx_description
1 polymer ?
#
loop_
_entity_poly.entity_id
_entity_poly.type
_entity_poly.pdbx_seq_one_letter_code
_entity_poly.pdbx_strand_id
1 'polypeptide(L)'
;MSTKLARAPAHISQRACGATLTPRLQPIQHLTRRSILKARFTTAFHLHQPQLATPKMAASDKYSSPSFTALVVDAMRKHYPEELADRRWDNVGLLLGNIEIPETRKPKNPVVLLTNDLTYAVAEEAIQKNASVIVSYHPFIFSGLKSITTKDPQQATLLLLAANGIAVYCPHTAVDAAPNGLNTWLGDIVSGGSASSSSAAAPSTRTVINPLSSPAPAGFEGSGYGLLCTFHQPESLADIIRRVASRVGMRRVMVASPDPTRLSTARVDAVAVCAGSGWDVIKSATADVVVTGEMTHHNALKAVQEGKTVVTVFHSNSERGYLTEVMKPLLESELKGKEASVQVLVSEADRDPFNIVDVSEL
;
A
#
# COMPACT_ATOMS: atom_id res chain seq x y z
N MET A 1 -3.10 -0.11 76.98
CA MET A 1 -2.42 -0.68 75.78
C MET A 1 -2.84 -2.13 75.65
N SER A 2 -3.33 -2.52 74.47
CA SER A 2 -3.71 -3.88 74.01
C SER A 2 -4.86 -4.64 74.70
N THR A 3 -5.91 -4.93 73.91
CA THR A 3 -6.69 -6.19 73.87
C THR A 3 -7.36 -6.28 72.47
N LYS A 4 -6.92 -7.13 71.53
CA LYS A 4 -7.17 -8.58 71.33
C LYS A 4 -8.58 -8.95 70.84
N LEU A 5 -8.66 -9.60 69.67
CA LEU A 5 -9.51 -10.76 69.24
C LEU A 5 -9.32 -10.93 67.71
N ALA A 6 -8.72 -11.94 67.08
CA ALA A 6 -8.43 -13.38 67.26
C ALA A 6 -9.52 -14.38 66.79
N ARG A 7 -9.09 -15.31 65.90
CA ARG A 7 -9.65 -16.61 65.39
C ARG A 7 -10.51 -16.55 64.11
N ALA A 8 -10.22 -17.18 62.94
CA ALA A 8 -9.69 -18.51 62.51
C ALA A 8 -10.70 -19.67 62.68
N PRO A 9 -10.57 -20.87 62.02
CA PRO A 9 -10.15 -21.26 60.65
C PRO A 9 -11.06 -22.39 60.05
N ALA A 10 -10.75 -22.95 58.86
CA ALA A 10 -11.01 -24.38 58.55
C ALA A 10 -10.17 -24.92 57.36
N HIS A 11 -9.29 -25.87 57.68
CA HIS A 11 -8.65 -26.84 56.78
C HIS A 11 -9.44 -28.17 56.84
N ILE A 12 -9.46 -28.95 55.74
CA ILE A 12 -9.46 -30.44 55.61
C ILE A 12 -9.34 -30.67 54.08
N SER A 13 -8.30 -31.23 53.46
CA SER A 13 -7.53 -32.49 53.59
C SER A 13 -8.17 -33.73 52.94
N GLN A 14 -7.54 -34.14 51.82
CA GLN A 14 -7.17 -35.50 51.39
C GLN A 14 -8.11 -36.46 50.62
N ARG A 15 -7.56 -36.91 49.47
CA ARG A 15 -7.37 -38.29 48.94
C ARG A 15 -8.51 -39.06 48.24
N ALA A 16 -8.29 -39.24 46.93
CA ALA A 16 -8.05 -40.49 46.18
C ALA A 16 -9.12 -41.61 46.04
N CYS A 17 -9.23 -42.05 44.76
CA CYS A 17 -9.30 -43.44 44.23
C CYS A 17 -10.65 -43.97 43.66
N GLY A 18 -10.54 -44.68 42.53
CA GLY A 18 -11.57 -45.50 41.85
C GLY A 18 -12.00 -44.92 40.49
N ALA A 19 -11.43 -45.25 39.32
CA ALA A 19 -11.23 -46.53 38.61
C ALA A 19 -12.51 -47.16 38.03
N THR A 20 -12.47 -47.43 36.71
CA THR A 20 -13.23 -48.35 35.81
C THR A 20 -13.78 -47.62 34.57
N LEU A 21 -13.78 -48.12 33.33
CA LEU A 21 -13.21 -49.29 32.64
C LEU A 21 -13.36 -48.97 31.13
N THR A 22 -12.30 -49.10 30.33
CA THR A 22 -12.38 -49.10 28.86
C THR A 22 -12.00 -50.48 28.32
N PRO A 23 -12.72 -51.05 27.34
CA PRO A 23 -12.29 -52.29 26.71
C PRO A 23 -11.37 -52.02 25.51
N ARG A 24 -10.22 -52.69 25.52
CA ARG A 24 -9.32 -52.92 24.39
C ARG A 24 -9.90 -53.98 23.46
N LEU A 25 -9.69 -53.81 22.15
CA LEU A 25 -9.58 -54.91 21.20
C LEU A 25 -8.25 -54.76 20.44
N GLN A 26 -7.42 -55.80 20.50
CA GLN A 26 -6.18 -55.93 19.73
C GLN A 26 -6.45 -56.72 18.43
N PRO A 27 -5.76 -56.41 17.32
CA PRO A 27 -5.69 -57.31 16.18
C PRO A 27 -4.56 -58.33 16.33
N ILE A 28 -4.90 -59.57 15.98
CA ILE A 28 -4.05 -60.77 15.93
C ILE A 28 -3.04 -60.67 14.77
N GLN A 29 -1.79 -61.04 15.04
CA GLN A 29 -0.77 -61.34 14.04
C GLN A 29 -0.96 -62.77 13.51
N HIS A 30 -0.89 -62.97 12.20
CA HIS A 30 -0.43 -64.24 11.62
C HIS A 30 0.60 -63.98 10.52
N LEU A 31 1.76 -64.61 10.70
CA LEU A 31 2.83 -64.80 9.72
C LEU A 31 2.30 -65.41 8.41
N THR A 32 2.92 -65.08 7.27
CA THR A 32 3.77 -66.05 6.54
C THR A 32 4.53 -65.41 5.38
N ARG A 33 5.61 -66.11 5.01
CA ARG A 33 6.80 -65.78 4.21
C ARG A 33 6.58 -65.44 2.73
N ARG A 34 7.58 -64.72 2.21
CA ARG A 34 8.03 -64.62 0.82
C ARG A 34 7.99 -65.96 0.04
N SER A 35 7.57 -65.92 -1.22
CA SER A 35 8.44 -66.25 -2.37
C SER A 35 7.74 -66.07 -3.72
N ILE A 36 8.56 -65.77 -4.71
CA ILE A 36 8.30 -65.37 -6.10
C ILE A 36 8.03 -66.62 -6.96
N LEU A 37 7.08 -66.55 -7.91
CA LEU A 37 7.24 -67.26 -9.18
C LEU A 37 6.60 -66.49 -10.35
N LYS A 38 7.43 -66.33 -11.38
CA LYS A 38 7.18 -65.65 -12.66
C LYS A 38 6.18 -66.43 -13.51
N ALA A 39 5.28 -65.74 -14.20
CA ALA A 39 4.73 -66.20 -15.47
C ALA A 39 4.80 -65.05 -16.48
N ARG A 40 5.67 -65.22 -17.49
CA ARG A 40 5.76 -64.36 -18.67
C ARG A 40 4.68 -64.81 -19.65
N PHE A 41 3.85 -63.87 -20.11
CA PHE A 41 3.20 -63.96 -21.42
C PHE A 41 3.48 -62.66 -22.16
N THR A 42 4.38 -62.75 -23.13
CA THR A 42 4.65 -61.73 -24.14
C THR A 42 3.69 -61.93 -25.30
N THR A 43 2.88 -60.92 -25.59
CA THR A 43 2.28 -60.76 -26.92
C THR A 43 2.31 -59.28 -27.24
N ALA A 44 3.23 -58.90 -28.13
CA ALA A 44 3.41 -57.53 -28.57
C ALA A 44 2.43 -57.23 -29.70
N PHE A 45 1.45 -56.36 -29.45
CA PHE A 45 0.76 -55.61 -30.50
C PHE A 45 1.46 -54.25 -30.63
N HIS A 46 2.23 -54.06 -31.70
CA HIS A 46 2.74 -52.75 -32.09
C HIS A 46 1.65 -52.01 -32.86
N LEU A 47 0.84 -51.22 -32.16
CA LEU A 47 0.08 -50.12 -32.76
C LEU A 47 1.00 -48.91 -32.84
N HIS A 48 1.43 -48.59 -34.07
CA HIS A 48 2.18 -47.38 -34.36
C HIS A 48 1.20 -46.19 -34.27
N GLN A 49 1.08 -45.57 -33.09
CA GLN A 49 0.46 -44.25 -32.98
C GLN A 49 1.49 -43.20 -33.39
N PRO A 50 1.25 -42.38 -34.42
CA PRO A 50 2.09 -41.22 -34.67
C PRO A 50 1.94 -40.27 -33.48
N GLN A 51 3.01 -40.09 -32.71
CA GLN A 51 3.10 -38.99 -31.76
C GLN A 51 3.09 -37.69 -32.57
N LEU A 52 1.90 -37.08 -32.72
CA LEU A 52 1.83 -35.66 -32.99
C LEU A 52 2.47 -34.97 -31.80
N ALA A 53 3.70 -34.50 -31.98
CA ALA A 53 4.34 -33.56 -31.09
C ALA A 53 3.47 -32.30 -31.08
N THR A 54 2.58 -32.19 -30.11
CA THR A 54 1.94 -30.92 -29.77
C THR A 54 3.06 -30.05 -29.21
N PRO A 55 3.36 -28.88 -29.81
CA PRO A 55 4.32 -27.99 -29.21
C PRO A 55 3.75 -27.61 -27.84
N LYS A 56 4.48 -27.95 -26.77
CA LYS A 56 4.20 -27.46 -25.42
C LYS A 56 4.50 -25.96 -25.40
N MET A 57 3.59 -25.14 -25.93
CA MET A 57 3.61 -23.71 -25.70
C MET A 57 3.16 -23.45 -24.26
N ALA A 58 3.92 -22.67 -23.51
CA ALA A 58 3.48 -22.25 -22.18
C ALA A 58 2.25 -21.34 -22.34
N ALA A 59 1.37 -21.28 -21.34
CA ALA A 59 0.22 -20.38 -21.39
C ALA A 59 0.63 -18.91 -21.61
N SER A 60 1.84 -18.53 -21.17
CA SER A 60 2.49 -17.23 -21.41
C SER A 60 2.74 -16.92 -22.88
N ASP A 61 2.86 -17.94 -23.72
CA ASP A 61 3.16 -17.76 -25.15
C ASP A 61 1.89 -17.65 -25.98
N LYS A 62 0.73 -17.97 -25.39
CA LYS A 62 -0.58 -17.97 -26.04
C LYS A 62 -1.39 -16.70 -25.75
N TYR A 63 -1.19 -16.09 -24.58
CA TYR A 63 -1.95 -14.93 -24.14
C TYR A 63 -0.99 -13.78 -23.82
N SER A 64 -1.23 -12.62 -24.43
CA SER A 64 -0.48 -11.39 -24.20
C SER A 64 -1.37 -10.32 -23.59
N SER A 65 -0.78 -9.41 -22.82
CA SER A 65 -1.50 -8.20 -22.42
C SER A 65 -1.69 -7.25 -23.60
N PRO A 66 -2.78 -6.45 -23.60
CA PRO A 66 -2.98 -5.38 -24.55
C PRO A 66 -1.80 -4.41 -24.59
N SER A 67 -1.50 -3.90 -25.79
CA SER A 67 -0.44 -2.91 -25.97
C SER A 67 -0.64 -1.67 -25.10
N PHE A 68 -1.90 -1.26 -24.88
CA PHE A 68 -2.21 -0.13 -24.02
C PHE A 68 -1.83 -0.36 -22.55
N THR A 69 -2.04 -1.57 -22.02
CA THR A 69 -1.61 -1.92 -20.66
C THR A 69 -0.09 -1.79 -20.52
N ALA A 70 0.67 -2.29 -21.48
CA ALA A 70 2.13 -2.15 -21.50
C ALA A 70 2.56 -0.67 -21.55
N LEU A 71 1.89 0.17 -22.36
CA LEU A 71 2.18 1.61 -22.42
C LEU A 71 2.01 2.31 -21.06
N VAL A 72 0.96 1.97 -20.30
CA VAL A 72 0.72 2.53 -18.96
C VAL A 72 1.77 2.06 -17.97
N VAL A 73 2.11 0.77 -17.99
CA VAL A 73 3.16 0.18 -17.13
C VAL A 73 4.52 0.83 -17.41
N ASP A 74 4.88 0.98 -18.68
CA ASP A 74 6.16 1.59 -19.08
C ASP A 74 6.22 3.07 -18.69
N ALA A 75 5.11 3.80 -18.84
CA ALA A 75 5.01 5.19 -18.37
C ALA A 75 5.21 5.29 -16.86
N MET A 76 4.60 4.40 -16.08
CA MET A 76 4.80 4.36 -14.63
C MET A 76 6.26 4.03 -14.26
N ARG A 77 6.84 2.99 -14.85
CA ARG A 77 8.24 2.58 -14.59
C ARG A 77 9.25 3.64 -14.98
N LYS A 78 8.97 4.43 -16.01
CA LYS A 78 9.81 5.55 -16.42
C LYS A 78 9.94 6.62 -15.33
N HIS A 79 8.88 6.86 -14.56
CA HIS A 79 8.84 7.90 -13.52
C HIS A 79 9.02 7.37 -12.11
N TYR A 80 8.65 6.10 -11.88
CA TYR A 80 8.74 5.38 -10.62
C TYR A 80 9.23 3.95 -10.89
N PRO A 81 10.52 3.76 -11.18
CA PRO A 81 11.09 2.44 -11.40
C PRO A 81 10.82 1.54 -10.19
N GLU A 82 10.41 0.29 -10.43
CA GLU A 82 10.08 -0.68 -9.38
C GLU A 82 11.30 -0.99 -8.48
N GLU A 83 12.52 -0.73 -8.96
CA GLU A 83 13.76 -0.82 -8.21
C GLU A 83 13.84 0.12 -7.01
N LEU A 84 13.05 1.19 -6.99
CA LEU A 84 12.99 2.13 -5.88
C LEU A 84 12.18 1.60 -4.70
N ALA A 85 11.27 0.64 -4.94
CA ALA A 85 10.38 0.10 -3.92
C ALA A 85 11.13 -0.74 -2.86
N ASP A 86 10.57 -0.82 -1.65
CA ASP A 86 11.12 -1.66 -0.59
C ASP A 86 10.85 -3.16 -0.85
N ARG A 87 11.82 -3.80 -1.48
CA ARG A 87 11.77 -5.22 -1.87
C ARG A 87 11.61 -6.21 -0.71
N ARG A 88 11.73 -5.78 0.54
CA ARG A 88 11.63 -6.68 1.70
C ARG A 88 10.19 -7.07 2.00
N TRP A 89 9.24 -6.19 1.67
CA TRP A 89 7.85 -6.36 2.08
C TRP A 89 6.83 -5.83 1.06
N ASP A 90 7.22 -4.93 0.16
CA ASP A 90 6.28 -4.31 -0.77
C ASP A 90 5.95 -5.22 -1.96
N ASN A 91 4.79 -4.99 -2.59
CA ASN A 91 4.35 -5.67 -3.79
C ASN A 91 3.91 -4.67 -4.87
N VAL A 92 4.90 -4.18 -5.62
CA VAL A 92 4.71 -3.24 -6.74
C VAL A 92 4.66 -3.95 -8.09
N GLY A 93 4.23 -3.22 -9.12
CA GLY A 93 4.19 -3.66 -10.51
C GLY A 93 2.78 -4.01 -10.99
N LEU A 94 2.69 -4.79 -12.06
CA LEU A 94 1.43 -5.26 -12.63
C LEU A 94 0.88 -6.42 -11.79
N LEU A 95 -0.06 -6.13 -10.89
CA LEU A 95 -0.62 -7.09 -9.93
C LEU A 95 -1.80 -7.89 -10.50
N LEU A 96 -2.56 -7.29 -11.43
CA LEU A 96 -3.58 -7.98 -12.22
C LEU A 96 -3.39 -7.61 -13.69
N GLY A 97 -3.09 -8.60 -14.53
CA GLY A 97 -3.04 -8.41 -15.97
C GLY A 97 -4.43 -8.55 -16.62
N ASN A 98 -4.56 -8.02 -17.83
CA ASN A 98 -5.64 -8.30 -18.75
C ASN A 98 -5.09 -9.00 -20.01
N ILE A 99 -6.00 -9.62 -20.78
CA ILE A 99 -5.66 -10.44 -21.95
C ILE A 99 -6.18 -9.76 -23.21
N GLU A 100 -5.33 -9.63 -24.22
CA GLU A 100 -5.74 -9.22 -25.57
C GLU A 100 -6.57 -10.35 -26.19
N ILE A 101 -7.80 -10.04 -26.60
CA ILE A 101 -8.68 -10.97 -27.32
C ILE A 101 -8.75 -10.49 -28.78
N PRO A 102 -8.24 -11.26 -29.77
CA PRO A 102 -8.11 -10.81 -31.17
C PRO A 102 -9.40 -10.28 -31.81
N GLU A 103 -10.56 -10.80 -31.40
CA GLU A 103 -11.87 -10.42 -31.91
C GLU A 103 -12.48 -9.21 -31.19
N THR A 104 -11.86 -8.72 -30.12
CA THR A 104 -12.34 -7.54 -29.39
C THR A 104 -11.85 -6.26 -30.04
N ARG A 105 -12.79 -5.33 -30.28
CA ARG A 105 -12.46 -4.02 -30.82
C ARG A 105 -11.71 -3.22 -29.76
N LYS A 106 -10.53 -2.69 -30.12
CA LYS A 106 -9.79 -1.77 -29.25
C LYS A 106 -10.68 -0.57 -28.86
N PRO A 107 -10.70 -0.17 -27.58
CA PRO A 107 -11.46 0.99 -27.15
C PRO A 107 -10.96 2.23 -27.87
N LYS A 108 -11.89 3.06 -28.36
CA LYS A 108 -11.54 4.30 -29.08
C LYS A 108 -10.85 5.33 -28.17
N ASN A 109 -11.24 5.35 -26.89
CA ASN A 109 -10.73 6.26 -25.87
C ASN A 109 -10.35 5.40 -24.66
N PRO A 110 -9.15 4.81 -24.62
CA PRO A 110 -8.75 3.98 -23.51
C PRO A 110 -8.60 4.82 -22.24
N VAL A 111 -9.06 4.28 -21.12
CA VAL A 111 -9.12 5.00 -19.84
C VAL A 111 -8.14 4.39 -18.84
N VAL A 112 -7.35 5.25 -18.19
CA VAL A 112 -6.57 4.94 -16.99
C VAL A 112 -7.29 5.54 -15.79
N LEU A 113 -7.61 4.73 -14.78
CA LEU A 113 -8.20 5.21 -13.53
C LEU A 113 -7.14 5.18 -12.42
N LEU A 114 -6.83 6.34 -11.85
CA LEU A 114 -5.96 6.46 -10.67
C LEU A 114 -6.81 6.36 -9.41
N THR A 115 -6.31 5.63 -8.41
CA THR A 115 -6.93 5.54 -7.08
C THR A 115 -5.88 5.38 -6.01
N ASN A 116 -6.14 5.81 -4.78
CA ASN A 116 -5.28 5.46 -3.65
C ASN A 116 -5.53 4.01 -3.25
N ASP A 117 -6.79 3.73 -2.94
CA ASP A 117 -7.28 2.43 -2.49
C ASP A 117 -8.26 1.85 -3.52
N LEU A 118 -7.95 0.67 -4.05
CA LEU A 118 -8.87 -0.03 -4.94
C LEU A 118 -9.93 -0.78 -4.11
N THR A 119 -11.05 -0.14 -3.83
CA THR A 119 -12.21 -0.75 -3.17
C THR A 119 -13.21 -1.32 -4.19
N TYR A 120 -14.23 -2.03 -3.73
CA TYR A 120 -15.32 -2.49 -4.59
C TYR A 120 -16.01 -1.34 -5.34
N ALA A 121 -16.29 -0.22 -4.67
CA ALA A 121 -16.90 0.95 -5.29
C ALA A 121 -16.01 1.56 -6.39
N VAL A 122 -14.69 1.56 -6.19
CA VAL A 122 -13.72 2.00 -7.21
C VAL A 122 -13.69 1.04 -8.39
N ALA A 123 -13.80 -0.28 -8.15
CA ALA A 123 -13.89 -1.26 -9.23
C ALA A 123 -15.19 -1.11 -10.04
N GLU A 124 -16.33 -0.83 -9.41
CA GLU A 124 -17.58 -0.51 -10.10
C GLU A 124 -17.45 0.76 -10.94
N GLU A 125 -16.85 1.82 -10.39
CA GLU A 125 -16.55 3.05 -11.11
C GLU A 125 -15.65 2.79 -12.34
N ALA A 126 -14.60 1.98 -12.18
CA ALA A 126 -13.70 1.62 -13.26
C ALA A 126 -14.43 0.94 -14.43
N ILE A 127 -15.36 0.02 -14.12
CA ILE A 127 -16.20 -0.66 -15.12
C ILE A 127 -17.13 0.33 -15.80
N GLN A 128 -17.82 1.18 -15.04
CA GLN A 128 -18.72 2.22 -15.58
C GLN A 128 -17.98 3.19 -16.51
N LYS A 129 -16.74 3.56 -16.15
CA LYS A 129 -15.87 4.42 -16.94
C LYS A 129 -15.13 3.68 -18.07
N ASN A 130 -15.37 2.37 -18.25
CA ASN A 130 -14.68 1.51 -19.22
C ASN A 130 -13.14 1.62 -19.12
N ALA A 131 -12.62 1.61 -17.90
CA ALA A 131 -11.19 1.64 -17.62
C ALA A 131 -10.49 0.41 -18.22
N SER A 132 -9.38 0.63 -18.91
CA SER A 132 -8.49 -0.44 -19.38
C SER A 132 -7.49 -0.83 -18.29
N VAL A 133 -7.03 0.17 -17.52
CA VAL A 133 -6.01 0.01 -16.47
C VAL A 133 -6.40 0.85 -15.26
N ILE A 134 -6.30 0.26 -14.07
CA ILE A 134 -6.30 0.96 -12.80
C ILE A 134 -4.86 1.10 -12.34
N VAL A 135 -4.44 2.30 -11.96
CA VAL A 135 -3.21 2.53 -11.22
C VAL A 135 -3.60 2.79 -9.76
N SER A 136 -3.41 1.78 -8.91
CA SER A 136 -3.73 1.84 -7.49
C SER A 136 -2.47 2.18 -6.71
N TYR A 137 -2.47 3.28 -5.96
CA TYR A 137 -1.32 3.68 -5.13
C TYR A 137 -0.94 2.56 -4.17
N HIS A 138 -1.93 2.08 -3.39
CA HIS A 138 -1.75 0.93 -2.52
C HIS A 138 -1.85 -0.40 -3.28
N PRO A 139 -1.02 -1.39 -2.88
CA PRO A 139 -1.02 -2.70 -3.50
C PRO A 139 -2.32 -3.43 -3.20
N PHE A 140 -3.14 -3.58 -4.24
CA PHE A 140 -4.39 -4.31 -4.13
C PHE A 140 -4.16 -5.80 -3.81
N ILE A 141 -3.00 -6.37 -4.14
CA ILE A 141 -2.58 -7.69 -3.64
C ILE A 141 -1.36 -7.43 -2.75
N PHE A 142 -1.52 -7.34 -1.44
CA PHE A 142 -0.37 -7.10 -0.54
C PHE A 142 0.34 -8.40 -0.14
N SER A 143 -0.43 -9.45 0.11
CA SER A 143 0.09 -10.78 0.46
C SER A 143 -0.33 -11.81 -0.58
N GLY A 144 0.52 -12.82 -0.80
CA GLY A 144 0.28 -13.85 -1.80
C GLY A 144 -1.05 -14.59 -1.57
N LEU A 145 -1.96 -14.50 -2.55
CA LEU A 145 -3.25 -15.17 -2.51
C LEU A 145 -3.08 -16.68 -2.75
N LYS A 146 -3.68 -17.50 -1.88
CA LYS A 146 -3.70 -18.97 -2.06
C LYS A 146 -4.87 -19.46 -2.92
N SER A 147 -5.89 -18.62 -3.09
CA SER A 147 -7.05 -18.86 -3.93
C SER A 147 -7.65 -17.53 -4.37
N ILE A 148 -8.41 -17.55 -5.47
CA ILE A 148 -9.20 -16.41 -5.92
C ILE A 148 -10.65 -16.90 -6.05
N THR A 149 -11.52 -16.46 -5.15
CA THR A 149 -12.93 -16.90 -5.05
C THR A 149 -13.85 -15.74 -4.69
N THR A 150 -15.17 -15.94 -4.78
CA THR A 150 -16.16 -14.93 -4.38
C THR A 150 -16.42 -14.85 -2.87
N LYS A 151 -15.68 -15.63 -2.06
CA LYS A 151 -15.89 -15.69 -0.59
C LYS A 151 -15.23 -14.55 0.17
N ASP A 152 -14.25 -13.92 -0.45
CA ASP A 152 -13.50 -12.81 0.11
C ASP A 152 -13.74 -11.55 -0.76
N PRO A 153 -14.03 -10.37 -0.17
CA PRO A 153 -14.36 -9.17 -0.94
C PRO A 153 -13.26 -8.71 -1.90
N GLN A 154 -11.99 -8.82 -1.50
CA GLN A 154 -10.84 -8.45 -2.32
C GLN A 154 -10.70 -9.41 -3.50
N GLN A 155 -10.82 -10.72 -3.26
CA GLN A 155 -10.79 -11.72 -4.33
C GLN A 155 -11.99 -11.62 -5.28
N ALA A 156 -13.19 -11.34 -4.76
CA ALA A 156 -14.38 -11.10 -5.58
C ALA A 156 -14.18 -9.90 -6.51
N THR A 157 -13.54 -8.83 -6.01
CA THR A 157 -13.18 -7.65 -6.80
C THR A 157 -12.14 -7.99 -7.89
N LEU A 158 -11.15 -8.85 -7.63
CA LEU A 158 -10.24 -9.34 -8.68
C LEU A 158 -10.97 -10.09 -9.78
N LEU A 159 -11.87 -11.01 -9.40
CA LEU A 159 -12.66 -11.76 -10.38
C LEU A 159 -13.50 -10.81 -11.24
N LEU A 160 -14.10 -9.80 -10.63
CA LEU A 160 -14.89 -8.79 -11.33
C LEU A 160 -14.04 -7.99 -12.33
N LEU A 161 -12.87 -7.48 -11.92
CA LEU A 161 -11.97 -6.73 -12.78
C LEU A 161 -11.41 -7.59 -13.93
N ALA A 162 -10.99 -8.82 -13.60
CA ALA A 162 -10.49 -9.78 -14.60
C ALA A 162 -11.56 -10.12 -15.64
N ALA A 163 -12.81 -10.35 -15.21
CA ALA A 163 -13.94 -10.63 -16.10
C ALA A 163 -14.26 -9.45 -17.03
N ASN A 164 -13.91 -8.22 -16.63
CA ASN A 164 -14.09 -7.01 -17.44
C ASN A 164 -12.82 -6.58 -18.18
N GLY A 165 -11.75 -7.39 -18.15
CA GLY A 165 -10.50 -7.09 -18.86
C GLY A 165 -9.74 -5.86 -18.35
N ILE A 166 -9.90 -5.53 -17.06
CA ILE A 166 -9.26 -4.36 -16.44
C ILE A 166 -7.98 -4.80 -15.72
N ALA A 167 -6.85 -4.21 -16.11
CA ALA A 167 -5.58 -4.43 -15.43
C ALA A 167 -5.43 -3.58 -14.16
N VAL A 168 -4.60 -4.00 -13.22
CA VAL A 168 -4.24 -3.24 -12.01
C VAL A 168 -2.73 -3.19 -11.87
N TYR A 169 -2.18 -1.97 -11.91
CA TYR A 169 -0.77 -1.68 -11.65
C TYR A 169 -0.64 -0.92 -10.33
N CYS A 170 0.43 -1.18 -9.58
CA CYS A 170 0.70 -0.54 -8.30
C CYS A 170 2.16 -0.03 -8.20
N PRO A 171 2.39 1.27 -8.01
CA PRO A 171 3.75 1.80 -7.84
C PRO A 171 4.18 1.94 -6.37
N HIS A 172 3.24 2.04 -5.42
CA HIS A 172 3.41 2.17 -3.97
C HIS A 172 4.73 2.83 -3.52
N THR A 173 5.62 2.09 -2.84
CA THR A 173 6.83 2.67 -2.24
C THR A 173 7.85 3.18 -3.26
N ALA A 174 7.75 2.81 -4.55
CA ALA A 174 8.55 3.45 -5.58
C ALA A 174 8.18 4.92 -5.76
N VAL A 175 6.91 5.30 -5.56
CA VAL A 175 6.46 6.70 -5.55
C VAL A 175 6.94 7.41 -4.29
N ASP A 176 6.91 6.73 -3.15
CA ASP A 176 7.41 7.30 -1.88
C ASP A 176 8.90 7.65 -1.95
N ALA A 177 9.68 6.76 -2.58
CA ALA A 177 11.13 6.85 -2.66
C ALA A 177 11.63 7.79 -3.77
N ALA A 178 10.83 8.03 -4.81
CA ALA A 178 11.26 8.80 -5.97
C ALA A 178 11.66 10.24 -5.60
N PRO A 179 12.70 10.85 -6.21
CA PRO A 179 13.17 12.19 -5.86
C PRO A 179 12.12 13.29 -6.12
N ASN A 180 11.22 13.06 -7.08
CA ASN A 180 10.07 13.92 -7.39
C ASN A 180 8.74 13.24 -6.99
N GLY A 181 8.82 12.35 -6.00
CA GLY A 181 7.76 11.49 -5.51
C GLY A 181 6.84 12.15 -4.50
N LEU A 182 6.11 11.30 -3.77
CA LEU A 182 5.08 11.74 -2.82
C LEU A 182 5.66 12.59 -1.68
N ASN A 183 6.78 12.18 -1.10
CA ASN A 183 7.40 12.89 0.02
C ASN A 183 7.99 14.25 -0.39
N THR A 184 8.42 14.40 -1.64
CA THR A 184 8.82 15.69 -2.21
C THR A 184 7.64 16.63 -2.37
N TRP A 185 6.51 16.12 -2.87
CA TRP A 185 5.25 16.89 -2.94
C TRP A 185 4.78 17.32 -1.53
N LEU A 186 4.85 16.44 -0.53
CA LEU A 186 4.54 16.82 0.85
C LEU A 186 5.54 17.85 1.41
N GLY A 187 6.81 17.73 1.05
CA GLY A 187 7.85 18.71 1.29
C GLY A 187 7.52 20.09 0.72
N ASP A 188 7.03 20.15 -0.53
CA ASP A 188 6.55 21.39 -1.16
C ASP A 188 5.42 22.02 -0.38
N ILE A 189 4.50 21.23 0.17
CA ILE A 189 3.37 21.76 0.96
C ILE A 189 3.87 22.41 2.25
N VAL A 190 4.70 21.68 3.02
CA VAL A 190 5.17 22.19 4.31
C VAL A 190 6.12 23.37 4.13
N SER A 191 6.91 23.40 3.04
CA SER A 191 7.83 24.49 2.76
C SER A 191 7.20 25.64 1.95
N GLY A 192 5.92 25.54 1.57
CA GLY A 192 5.23 26.56 0.77
C GLY A 192 5.79 26.76 -0.65
N GLY A 193 6.19 25.66 -1.32
CA GLY A 193 6.76 25.63 -2.68
C GLY A 193 5.91 26.30 -3.78
N SER A 194 6.40 26.23 -5.03
CA SER A 194 6.10 27.09 -6.21
C SER A 194 4.62 27.32 -6.62
N ALA A 195 3.64 26.71 -5.96
CA ALA A 195 2.23 26.90 -6.27
C ALA A 195 1.66 28.17 -5.60
N SER A 196 1.85 29.31 -6.27
CA SER A 196 0.94 30.47 -6.33
C SER A 196 0.26 30.97 -5.04
N SER A 197 0.90 30.90 -3.87
CA SER A 197 0.34 31.48 -2.63
C SER A 197 1.00 32.81 -2.28
N SER A 198 0.18 33.81 -1.96
CA SER A 198 0.52 35.24 -1.75
C SER A 198 1.26 35.54 -0.44
N SER A 199 1.79 34.53 0.24
CA SER A 199 2.65 34.64 1.43
C SER A 199 3.92 33.87 1.12
N ALA A 200 5.01 34.56 0.78
CA ALA A 200 6.28 33.92 0.48
C ALA A 200 6.76 33.13 1.70
N ALA A 201 6.69 31.79 1.62
CA ALA A 201 7.26 30.93 2.64
C ALA A 201 8.77 31.12 2.72
N ALA A 202 9.35 30.88 3.89
CA ALA A 202 10.79 30.98 4.06
C ALA A 202 11.52 29.99 3.13
N PRO A 203 12.62 30.40 2.47
CA PRO A 203 13.45 29.48 1.71
C PRO A 203 13.89 28.29 2.58
N SER A 204 13.95 27.10 2.00
CA SER A 204 14.31 25.88 2.74
C SER A 204 15.25 24.97 1.94
N THR A 205 16.15 24.27 2.62
CA THR A 205 16.86 23.12 2.07
C THR A 205 16.05 21.84 2.29
N ARG A 206 16.27 20.84 1.41
CA ARG A 206 15.59 19.55 1.46
C ARG A 206 16.60 18.42 1.48
N THR A 207 16.36 17.43 2.32
CA THR A 207 17.23 16.25 2.43
C THR A 207 16.38 15.01 2.69
N VAL A 208 16.66 13.94 1.96
CA VAL A 208 16.02 12.64 2.20
C VAL A 208 16.47 12.09 3.55
N ILE A 209 15.53 11.63 4.37
CA ILE A 209 15.81 11.18 5.74
C ILE A 209 16.38 9.77 5.74
N ASN A 210 15.81 8.87 4.94
CA ASN A 210 16.24 7.48 4.83
C ASN A 210 16.55 7.12 3.37
N PRO A 211 17.78 7.37 2.90
CA PRO A 211 18.19 7.00 1.54
C PRO A 211 18.01 5.51 1.26
N LEU A 212 17.82 5.16 -0.01
CA LEU A 212 17.73 3.75 -0.41
C LEU A 212 18.97 2.96 0.02
N SER A 213 18.75 1.74 0.52
CA SER A 213 19.86 0.86 0.95
C SER A 213 20.65 0.27 -0.23
N SER A 214 20.08 0.31 -1.44
CA SER A 214 20.75 -0.07 -2.68
C SER A 214 20.93 1.15 -3.58
N PRO A 215 21.93 1.18 -4.46
CA PRO A 215 22.09 2.27 -5.43
C PRO A 215 20.81 2.46 -6.25
N ALA A 216 20.36 3.71 -6.35
CA ALA A 216 19.22 4.05 -7.19
C ALA A 216 19.60 3.83 -8.68
N PRO A 217 18.61 3.51 -9.55
CA PRO A 217 18.80 3.54 -11.00
C PRO A 217 19.31 4.90 -11.48
N ALA A 218 19.98 4.91 -12.64
CA ALA A 218 20.48 6.14 -13.24
C ALA A 218 19.35 7.16 -13.47
N GLY A 219 19.56 8.41 -13.06
CA GLY A 219 18.55 9.48 -13.13
C GLY A 219 17.61 9.55 -11.92
N PHE A 220 17.80 8.66 -10.94
CA PHE A 220 17.04 8.62 -9.68
C PHE A 220 17.96 8.80 -8.47
N GLU A 221 19.09 9.46 -8.65
CA GLU A 221 20.01 9.80 -7.56
C GLU A 221 19.29 10.62 -6.49
N GLY A 222 19.61 10.35 -5.22
CA GLY A 222 18.95 11.00 -4.09
C GLY A 222 17.57 10.41 -3.73
N SER A 223 17.18 9.26 -4.28
CA SER A 223 15.97 8.54 -3.87
C SER A 223 16.04 8.03 -2.42
N GLY A 224 14.88 7.99 -1.76
CA GLY A 224 14.69 7.38 -0.45
C GLY A 224 13.44 7.90 0.25
N TYR A 225 13.25 7.44 1.48
CA TYR A 225 12.00 7.61 2.22
C TYR A 225 12.06 8.79 3.18
N GLY A 226 10.95 9.54 3.24
CA GLY A 226 10.80 10.70 4.09
C GLY A 226 11.70 11.87 3.68
N LEU A 227 11.25 13.08 4.00
CA LEU A 227 11.96 14.30 3.64
C LEU A 227 12.07 15.24 4.84
N LEU A 228 13.26 15.77 5.05
CA LEU A 228 13.51 16.85 6.00
C LEU A 228 13.57 18.17 5.24
N CYS A 229 12.71 19.11 5.62
CA CYS A 229 12.74 20.48 5.16
C CYS A 229 13.32 21.36 6.27
N THR A 230 14.45 22.02 6.01
CA THR A 230 15.10 22.93 6.96
C THR A 230 15.00 24.35 6.43
N PHE A 231 14.34 25.22 7.17
CA PHE A 231 14.13 26.61 6.79
C PHE A 231 15.38 27.45 7.05
N HIS A 232 15.69 28.38 6.14
CA HIS A 232 16.78 29.34 6.33
C HIS A 232 16.44 30.39 7.39
N GLN A 233 15.15 30.58 7.68
CA GLN A 233 14.61 31.42 8.75
C GLN A 233 13.40 30.70 9.37
N PRO A 234 13.19 30.80 10.70
CA PRO A 234 12.10 30.10 11.36
C PRO A 234 10.72 30.39 10.75
N GLU A 235 9.99 29.34 10.36
CA GLU A 235 8.68 29.40 9.70
C GLU A 235 7.53 29.32 10.72
N SER A 236 6.36 29.85 10.38
CA SER A 236 5.16 29.80 11.22
C SER A 236 4.56 28.38 11.26
N LEU A 237 4.49 27.77 12.45
CA LEU A 237 3.84 26.47 12.64
C LEU A 237 2.37 26.51 12.18
N ALA A 238 1.67 27.60 12.47
CA ALA A 238 0.28 27.78 12.08
C ALA A 238 0.12 27.78 10.56
N ASP A 239 1.03 28.43 9.83
CA ASP A 239 0.97 28.47 8.36
C ASP A 239 1.32 27.13 7.73
N ILE A 240 2.27 26.38 8.31
CA ILE A 240 2.54 25.00 7.91
C ILE A 240 1.29 24.14 8.08
N ILE A 241 0.65 24.16 9.25
CA ILE A 241 -0.57 23.40 9.52
C ILE A 241 -1.69 23.78 8.55
N ARG A 242 -1.90 25.08 8.27
CA ARG A 242 -2.89 25.55 7.30
C ARG A 242 -2.59 25.09 5.88
N ARG A 243 -1.34 25.15 5.44
CA ARG A 243 -0.93 24.67 4.11
C ARG A 243 -1.22 23.17 3.96
N VAL A 244 -0.82 22.38 4.95
CA VAL A 244 -1.09 20.94 4.99
C VAL A 244 -2.59 20.67 4.93
N ALA A 245 -3.36 21.24 5.87
CA ALA A 245 -4.81 21.04 5.97
C ALA A 245 -5.53 21.44 4.67
N SER A 246 -5.22 22.61 4.12
CA SER A 246 -5.81 23.10 2.87
C SER A 246 -5.50 22.18 1.69
N ARG A 247 -4.27 21.67 1.60
CA ARG A 247 -3.85 20.86 0.45
C ARG A 247 -4.45 19.46 0.49
N VAL A 248 -4.56 18.85 1.68
CA VAL A 248 -5.20 17.53 1.84
C VAL A 248 -6.73 17.61 1.93
N GLY A 249 -7.32 18.81 1.76
CA GLY A 249 -8.77 19.00 1.73
C GLY A 249 -9.45 18.91 3.10
N MET A 250 -8.71 19.10 4.19
CA MET A 250 -9.22 18.95 5.55
C MET A 250 -9.41 20.29 6.26
N ARG A 251 -10.54 20.45 6.95
CA ARG A 251 -10.80 21.61 7.84
C ARG A 251 -10.27 21.43 9.25
N ARG A 252 -10.18 20.18 9.71
CA ARG A 252 -9.73 19.79 11.05
C ARG A 252 -8.58 18.81 10.88
N VAL A 253 -7.47 19.02 11.57
CA VAL A 253 -6.32 18.09 11.60
C VAL A 253 -6.00 17.72 13.04
N MET A 254 -5.33 16.59 13.23
CA MET A 254 -4.92 16.14 14.55
C MET A 254 -3.51 16.63 14.85
N VAL A 255 -3.32 17.27 16.01
CA VAL A 255 -2.03 17.83 16.42
C VAL A 255 -1.71 17.36 17.84
N ALA A 256 -0.52 16.79 18.02
CA ALA A 256 0.07 16.54 19.33
C ALA A 256 1.27 17.46 19.50
N SER A 257 1.34 18.24 20.59
CA SER A 257 2.40 19.25 20.76
C SER A 257 2.89 19.28 22.21
N PRO A 258 4.19 19.56 22.45
CA PRO A 258 4.72 19.81 23.79
C PRO A 258 4.08 21.03 24.46
N ASP A 259 3.65 22.01 23.66
CA ASP A 259 2.93 23.19 24.14
C ASP A 259 1.78 23.55 23.18
N PRO A 260 0.58 22.97 23.40
CA PRO A 260 -0.60 23.25 22.57
C PRO A 260 -1.02 24.74 22.58
N THR A 261 -0.60 25.53 23.56
CA THR A 261 -0.96 26.96 23.63
C THR A 261 -0.19 27.81 22.62
N ARG A 262 0.92 27.28 22.09
CA ARG A 262 1.80 27.98 21.14
C ARG A 262 1.57 27.62 19.68
N LEU A 263 0.59 26.79 19.34
CA LEU A 263 0.33 26.39 17.95
C LEU A 263 0.18 27.58 16.98
N SER A 264 -0.37 28.70 17.45
CA SER A 264 -0.59 29.91 16.64
C SER A 264 0.63 30.85 16.55
N THR A 265 1.62 30.71 17.43
CA THR A 265 2.74 31.65 17.56
C THR A 265 4.12 31.01 17.44
N ALA A 266 4.19 29.67 17.52
CA ALA A 266 5.43 28.92 17.42
C ALA A 266 6.10 29.13 16.06
N ARG A 267 7.43 29.21 16.12
CA ARG A 267 8.32 29.26 14.98
C ARG A 267 9.12 27.96 14.91
N VAL A 268 9.34 27.44 13.72
CA VAL A 268 9.97 26.13 13.51
C VAL A 268 11.08 26.24 12.47
N ASP A 269 12.21 25.60 12.76
CA ASP A 269 13.40 25.60 11.90
C ASP A 269 13.40 24.40 10.96
N ALA A 270 12.80 23.28 11.37
CA ALA A 270 12.77 22.08 10.55
C ALA A 270 11.47 21.26 10.67
N VAL A 271 11.03 20.71 9.53
CA VAL A 271 9.86 19.84 9.42
C VAL A 271 10.27 18.54 8.74
N ALA A 272 10.04 17.41 9.40
CA ALA A 272 10.16 16.09 8.81
C ALA A 272 8.80 15.62 8.29
N VAL A 273 8.76 15.12 7.05
CA VAL A 273 7.53 14.63 6.43
C VAL A 273 7.70 13.21 5.92
N CYS A 274 6.66 12.39 6.10
CA CYS A 274 6.50 11.14 5.40
C CYS A 274 5.01 10.80 5.35
N ALA A 275 4.46 10.68 4.15
CA ALA A 275 3.06 10.29 3.98
C ALA A 275 2.79 8.86 4.51
N GLY A 276 1.51 8.50 4.65
CA GLY A 276 1.08 7.21 5.18
C GLY A 276 1.49 7.00 6.64
N SER A 277 1.93 5.79 6.98
CA SER A 277 2.43 5.39 8.31
C SER A 277 3.91 5.75 8.53
N GLY A 278 4.26 7.04 8.35
CA GLY A 278 5.65 7.46 8.14
C GLY A 278 6.56 7.56 9.38
N TRP A 279 6.06 7.35 10.60
CA TRP A 279 6.84 7.61 11.82
C TRP A 279 8.18 6.86 11.88
N ASP A 280 8.19 5.57 11.54
CA ASP A 280 9.41 4.76 11.63
C ASP A 280 10.49 5.20 10.63
N VAL A 281 10.09 5.88 9.56
CA VAL A 281 10.99 6.48 8.56
C VAL A 281 11.63 7.76 9.11
N ILE A 282 10.86 8.60 9.81
CA ILE A 282 11.24 9.99 10.12
C ILE A 282 11.60 10.24 11.59
N LYS A 283 11.41 9.26 12.48
CA LYS A 283 11.66 9.41 13.93
C LYS A 283 13.07 9.87 14.28
N SER A 284 14.08 9.51 13.48
CA SER A 284 15.49 9.88 13.69
C SER A 284 15.83 11.28 13.17
N ALA A 285 14.92 11.94 12.46
CA ALA A 285 15.17 13.29 11.97
C ALA A 285 15.17 14.30 13.12
N THR A 286 16.15 15.22 13.07
CA THR A 286 16.20 16.41 13.91
C THR A 286 15.26 17.46 13.32
N ALA A 287 14.00 17.42 13.75
CA ALA A 287 12.96 18.33 13.30
C ALA A 287 12.09 18.77 14.47
N ASP A 288 11.58 20.00 14.41
CA ASP A 288 10.64 20.55 15.40
C ASP A 288 9.22 20.04 15.15
N VAL A 289 8.92 19.73 13.89
CA VAL A 289 7.60 19.27 13.45
C VAL A 289 7.71 17.99 12.65
N VAL A 290 6.75 17.10 12.84
CA VAL A 290 6.57 15.87 12.09
C VAL A 290 5.20 15.91 11.42
N VAL A 291 5.14 15.73 10.11
CA VAL A 291 3.88 15.61 9.35
C VAL A 291 3.80 14.22 8.73
N THR A 292 2.73 13.50 9.03
CA THR A 292 2.51 12.15 8.49
C THR A 292 1.01 11.85 8.36
N GLY A 293 0.64 10.73 7.73
CA GLY A 293 -0.76 10.34 7.62
C GLY A 293 -1.31 9.92 8.99
N GLU A 294 -0.60 9.01 9.66
CA GLU A 294 -1.01 8.47 10.96
C GLU A 294 0.16 8.19 11.90
N MET A 295 -0.16 8.13 13.20
CA MET A 295 0.81 7.81 14.24
C MET A 295 0.11 7.13 15.42
N THR A 296 0.74 6.11 16.00
CA THR A 296 0.22 5.47 17.21
C THR A 296 0.32 6.41 18.42
N HIS A 297 -0.54 6.20 19.41
CA HIS A 297 -0.57 7.00 20.65
C HIS A 297 0.80 7.09 21.34
N HIS A 298 1.49 5.95 21.52
CA HIS A 298 2.79 5.93 22.18
C HIS A 298 3.89 6.62 21.38
N ASN A 299 3.85 6.53 20.05
CA ASN A 299 4.79 7.25 19.19
C ASN A 299 4.56 8.76 19.27
N ALA A 300 3.30 9.21 19.31
CA ALA A 300 2.96 10.62 19.48
C ALA A 300 3.41 11.14 20.86
N LEU A 301 3.18 10.39 21.94
CA LEU A 301 3.67 10.74 23.27
C LEU A 301 5.20 10.86 23.30
N LYS A 302 5.90 9.91 22.69
CA LYS A 302 7.36 9.93 22.58
C LYS A 302 7.84 11.17 21.83
N ALA A 303 7.26 11.47 20.66
CA ALA A 303 7.61 12.64 19.86
C ALA A 303 7.42 13.94 20.66
N VAL A 304 6.30 14.06 21.39
CA VAL A 304 6.03 15.20 22.27
C VAL A 304 7.04 15.31 23.42
N GLN A 305 7.42 14.20 24.06
CA GLN A 305 8.47 14.18 25.08
C GLN A 305 9.85 14.57 24.55
N GLU A 306 10.12 14.29 23.27
CA GLU A 306 11.32 14.72 22.55
C GLU A 306 11.24 16.19 22.07
N GLY A 307 10.15 16.91 22.40
CA GLY A 307 9.98 18.31 22.03
C GLY A 307 9.42 18.54 20.63
N LYS A 308 8.94 17.50 19.94
CA LYS A 308 8.41 17.59 18.56
C LYS A 308 6.91 17.81 18.57
N THR A 309 6.42 18.69 17.68
CA THR A 309 5.00 18.75 17.34
C THR A 309 4.69 17.76 16.22
N VAL A 310 3.63 16.98 16.37
CA VAL A 310 3.15 16.01 15.39
C VAL A 310 1.85 16.51 14.77
N VAL A 311 1.76 16.48 13.45
CA VAL A 311 0.55 16.75 12.67
C VAL A 311 0.20 15.50 11.87
N THR A 312 -1.00 14.95 12.12
CA THR A 312 -1.52 13.80 11.36
C THR A 312 -2.79 14.15 10.61
N VAL A 313 -2.92 13.63 9.39
CA VAL A 313 -4.01 13.98 8.45
C VAL A 313 -4.80 12.78 7.92
N PHE A 314 -4.72 11.63 8.60
CA PHE A 314 -5.14 10.31 8.11
C PHE A 314 -4.25 9.80 6.97
N HIS A 315 -4.18 8.46 6.85
CA HIS A 315 -3.26 7.74 5.98
C HIS A 315 -3.43 8.18 4.51
N SER A 316 -4.53 7.78 3.88
CA SER A 316 -4.77 8.00 2.45
C SER A 316 -4.94 9.48 2.09
N ASN A 317 -5.35 10.32 3.04
CA ASN A 317 -5.45 11.77 2.83
C ASN A 317 -4.08 12.45 2.63
N SER A 318 -3.02 11.91 3.26
CA SER A 318 -1.66 12.38 3.04
C SER A 318 -1.08 12.01 1.66
N GLU A 319 -1.76 11.12 0.93
CA GLU A 319 -1.32 10.58 -0.37
C GLU A 319 -2.19 11.08 -1.53
N ARG A 320 -3.52 11.10 -1.37
CA ARG A 320 -4.50 11.24 -2.46
C ARG A 320 -4.36 12.53 -3.28
N GLY A 321 -3.92 13.62 -2.66
CA GLY A 321 -3.66 14.88 -3.37
C GLY A 321 -2.58 14.72 -4.46
N TYR A 322 -1.60 13.85 -4.25
CA TYR A 322 -0.53 13.56 -5.22
C TYR A 322 -1.07 12.97 -6.52
N LEU A 323 -2.10 12.13 -6.45
CA LEU A 323 -2.69 11.50 -7.63
C LEU A 323 -3.27 12.55 -8.58
N THR A 324 -3.94 13.57 -8.03
CA THR A 324 -4.58 14.62 -8.83
C THR A 324 -3.57 15.66 -9.31
N GLU A 325 -2.68 16.09 -8.44
CA GLU A 325 -1.80 17.24 -8.72
C GLU A 325 -0.52 16.87 -9.46
N VAL A 326 -0.05 15.63 -9.32
CA VAL A 326 1.23 15.19 -9.89
C VAL A 326 1.03 14.01 -10.84
N MET A 327 0.48 12.89 -10.36
CA MET A 327 0.46 11.65 -11.14
C MET A 327 -0.43 11.75 -12.38
N LYS A 328 -1.62 12.34 -12.26
CA LYS A 328 -2.54 12.56 -13.38
C LYS A 328 -1.91 13.38 -14.51
N PRO A 329 -1.47 14.64 -14.31
CA PRO A 329 -0.90 15.43 -15.40
C PRO A 329 0.37 14.81 -15.98
N LEU A 330 1.19 14.15 -15.15
CA LEU A 330 2.38 13.42 -15.59
C LEU A 330 2.02 12.28 -16.55
N LEU A 331 1.07 11.42 -16.18
CA LEU A 331 0.63 10.31 -17.03
C LEU A 331 -0.09 10.80 -18.28
N GLU A 332 -0.92 11.84 -18.17
CA GLU A 332 -1.55 12.43 -19.36
C GLU A 332 -0.49 12.89 -20.37
N SER A 333 0.54 13.59 -19.90
CA SER A 333 1.63 14.08 -20.77
C SER A 333 2.40 12.91 -21.41
N GLU A 334 2.73 11.88 -20.65
CA GLU A 334 3.51 10.74 -21.15
C GLU A 334 2.72 9.88 -22.15
N LEU A 335 1.42 9.67 -21.87
CA LEU A 335 0.58 8.79 -22.67
C LEU A 335 0.03 9.47 -23.94
N LYS A 336 -0.32 10.76 -23.90
CA LYS A 336 -0.87 11.48 -25.08
C LYS A 336 0.08 11.49 -26.28
N GLY A 337 1.39 11.37 -26.06
CA GLY A 337 2.38 11.23 -27.13
C GLY A 337 2.32 9.89 -27.88
N LYS A 338 1.71 8.86 -27.30
CA LYS A 338 1.63 7.49 -27.84
C LYS A 338 0.20 7.03 -28.11
N GLU A 339 -0.77 7.55 -27.35
CA GLU A 339 -2.21 7.30 -27.49
C GLU A 339 -2.96 8.63 -27.33
N ALA A 340 -3.32 9.26 -28.44
CA ALA A 340 -3.84 10.63 -28.44
C ALA A 340 -5.22 10.75 -27.77
N SER A 341 -6.02 9.68 -27.77
CA SER A 341 -7.38 9.67 -27.20
C SER A 341 -7.44 9.18 -25.75
N VAL A 342 -6.30 8.93 -25.11
CA VAL A 342 -6.23 8.46 -23.73
C VAL A 342 -6.91 9.43 -22.77
N GLN A 343 -7.65 8.88 -21.81
CA GLN A 343 -8.16 9.63 -20.66
C GLN A 343 -7.50 9.11 -19.39
N VAL A 344 -6.96 10.02 -18.58
CA VAL A 344 -6.47 9.71 -17.24
C VAL A 344 -7.44 10.35 -16.25
N LEU A 345 -8.09 9.53 -15.44
CA LEU A 345 -9.10 9.93 -14.48
C LEU A 345 -8.59 9.63 -13.08
N VAL A 346 -9.05 10.38 -12.08
CA VAL A 346 -8.88 10.03 -10.66
C VAL A 346 -10.24 9.56 -10.18
N SER A 347 -10.26 8.48 -9.40
CA SER A 347 -11.47 7.89 -8.84
C SER A 347 -12.23 8.90 -7.97
N GLU A 348 -13.54 8.98 -8.19
CA GLU A 348 -14.48 9.75 -7.36
C GLU A 348 -15.08 8.88 -6.23
N ALA A 349 -15.00 7.55 -6.39
CA ALA A 349 -15.42 6.61 -5.36
C ALA A 349 -14.39 6.47 -4.23
N ASP A 350 -13.09 6.64 -4.53
CA ASP A 350 -11.99 6.59 -3.57
C ASP A 350 -12.13 7.66 -2.49
N ARG A 351 -12.02 7.22 -1.22
CA ARG A 351 -12.18 8.05 -0.04
C ARG A 351 -11.48 7.40 1.14
N ASP A 352 -11.12 8.22 2.13
CA ASP A 352 -10.62 7.69 3.41
C ASP A 352 -11.70 6.80 4.07
N PRO A 353 -11.31 5.67 4.70
CA PRO A 353 -12.27 4.83 5.40
C PRO A 353 -12.85 5.48 6.66
N PHE A 354 -12.24 6.55 7.17
CA PHE A 354 -12.69 7.28 8.35
C PHE A 354 -13.34 8.62 7.98
N ASN A 355 -14.48 8.92 8.62
CA ASN A 355 -15.11 10.24 8.56
C ASN A 355 -14.90 10.96 9.89
N ILE A 356 -14.60 12.27 9.83
CA ILE A 356 -14.71 13.15 10.99
C ILE A 356 -16.17 13.54 11.13
N VAL A 357 -16.85 13.00 12.13
CA VAL A 357 -18.24 13.33 12.44
C VAL A 357 -18.27 14.32 13.60
N ASP A 358 -18.98 15.43 13.42
CA ASP A 358 -19.35 16.28 14.55
C ASP A 358 -20.53 15.62 15.28
N VAL A 359 -20.29 15.14 16.50
CA VAL A 359 -21.32 14.42 17.28
C VAL A 359 -22.51 15.32 17.59
N SER A 360 -22.34 16.65 17.54
CA SER A 360 -23.46 17.59 17.68
C SER A 360 -24.38 17.66 16.45
N GLU A 361 -23.96 17.09 15.32
CA GLU A 361 -24.71 17.05 14.06
C GLU A 361 -25.41 15.69 13.79
N LEU A 362 -25.34 14.73 14.73
CA LEU A 362 -25.91 13.38 14.61
C LEU A 362 -27.38 13.25 15.04
#